data_AF-A0A8T5TNK5-F1
#
_entry.id   AF-A0A8T5TNK5-F1
#
_cell.length_a   1.000
_cell.length_b   1.000
_cell.length_c   1.000
_cell.angle_alpha   90.00
_cell.angle_beta   90.00
_cell.angle_gamma   90.00
#
_symmetry.space_group_name_H-M   'P 1'
#
loop_
_entity.id
_entity.type
_entity.pdbx_description
1 polymer ?
#
loop_
_entity_poly.entity_id
_entity_poly.type
_entity_poly.pdbx_seq_one_letter_code
_entity_poly.pdbx_strand_id
1 'polypeptide(L)' 'MDKEENKFEYENILIPNPLAEKFKEKMKDKGFSSVSNYITYILRQVISTNEEEENLKQAFSKEEEESIKQRLINLGYLE' A
#
# COMPACT_ATOMS: atom_id res chain seq x y z
N MET A 1 3.41 5.79 -33.23
CA MET A 1 2.56 4.68 -32.78
C MET A 1 3.40 3.42 -32.79
N ASP A 2 3.70 2.71 -31.72
CA ASP A 2 3.58 2.90 -30.28
C ASP A 2 4.46 1.79 -29.72
N LYS A 3 5.24 2.14 -28.69
CA LYS A 3 5.60 1.30 -27.54
C LYS A 3 6.72 2.04 -26.82
N GLU A 4 6.32 3.00 -25.99
CA GLU A 4 7.09 3.29 -24.79
C GLU A 4 7.21 1.95 -24.04
N GLU A 5 8.36 1.31 -24.19
CA GLU A 5 8.75 0.22 -23.31
C GLU A 5 8.78 0.80 -21.91
N ASN A 6 7.83 0.34 -21.08
CA ASN A 6 7.74 0.72 -19.68
C ASN A 6 9.04 0.28 -18.99
N LYS A 7 9.99 1.21 -18.89
CA LYS A 7 11.34 0.94 -18.38
C LYS A 7 11.23 0.83 -16.87
N PHE A 8 10.99 -0.39 -16.37
CA PHE A 8 11.07 -0.66 -14.95
C PHE A 8 12.50 -0.38 -14.49
N GLU A 9 12.67 0.68 -13.71
CA GLU A 9 13.91 0.98 -13.01
C GLU A 9 13.99 0.08 -11.78
N TYR A 10 15.11 -0.64 -11.64
CA TYR A 10 15.35 -1.55 -10.53
C TYR A 10 16.43 -0.98 -9.62
N GLU A 11 16.20 -1.04 -8.31
CA GLU A 11 17.16 -0.63 -7.30
C GLU A 11 17.69 -1.86 -6.55
N ASN A 12 18.98 -1.87 -6.24
CA ASN A 12 19.61 -2.96 -5.49
C ASN A 12 19.49 -2.70 -3.99
N ILE A 13 18.76 -3.57 -3.29
CA ILE A 13 18.57 -3.49 -1.84
C ILE A 13 19.44 -4.56 -1.17
N LEU A 14 20.28 -4.14 -0.22
CA LEU A 14 21.04 -5.07 0.61
C LEU A 14 20.18 -5.52 1.79
N ILE A 15 20.06 -6.83 1.96
CA ILE A 15 19.24 -7.46 2.99
C ILE A 15 20.12 -8.44 3.78
N PRO A 16 20.00 -8.52 5.11
CA PRO A 16 20.74 -9.51 5.89
C PRO A 16 20.48 -10.94 5.39
N ASN A 17 21.55 -11.73 5.27
CA ASN A 17 21.48 -13.13 4.81
C ASN A 17 20.40 -13.97 5.52
N PRO A 18 20.24 -13.89 6.87
CA PRO A 18 19.21 -14.68 7.56
C PRO A 18 17.78 -14.32 7.13
N LEU A 19 17.55 -13.08 6.74
CA LEU A 19 16.23 -12.63 6.29
C LEU A 19 15.98 -13.07 4.85
N ALA A 20 17.00 -13.01 3.98
CA ALA A 20 16.94 -13.51 2.62
C ALA A 20 16.64 -15.02 2.57
N GLU A 21 17.21 -15.81 3.48
CA GLU A 21 16.90 -17.25 3.59
C GLU A 21 15.45 -17.50 4.00
N LYS A 22 14.95 -16.77 5.01
CA LYS A 22 13.53 -16.86 5.41
C LYS A 22 12.58 -16.53 4.26
N PHE A 23 12.92 -15.54 3.43
CA PHE A 23 12.12 -15.23 2.24
C PHE A 23 12.16 -16.36 1.22
N LYS A 24 13.34 -16.95 0.96
CA LYS A 24 13.48 -18.09 0.05
C LYS A 24 12.66 -19.30 0.49
N GLU A 25 12.63 -19.60 1.78
CA GLU A 25 11.81 -20.70 2.32
C GLU A 25 10.31 -20.42 2.14
N LYS A 26 9.85 -19.25 2.60
CA LYS A 26 8.43 -18.85 2.48
C LYS A 26 7.96 -18.72 1.02
N MET A 27 8.87 -18.42 0.10
CA MET A 27 8.58 -18.31 -1.32
C MET A 27 8.17 -19.65 -1.94
N LYS A 28 8.81 -20.75 -1.52
CA LYS A 28 8.56 -22.10 -2.07
C LYS A 28 7.12 -22.53 -1.91
N ASP A 29 6.52 -22.21 -0.76
CA ASP A 29 5.13 -22.60 -0.45
C ASP A 29 4.08 -21.71 -1.15
N LYS A 30 4.50 -20.56 -1.70
CA LYS A 30 3.59 -19.54 -2.24
C LYS A 30 3.61 -19.45 -3.77
N GLY A 31 4.39 -20.27 -4.46
CA GLY A 31 4.38 -20.37 -5.93
C GLY A 31 5.01 -19.19 -6.67
N PHE A 32 5.82 -18.36 -6.00
CA PHE A 32 6.56 -17.29 -6.66
C PHE A 32 7.81 -17.86 -7.37
N SER A 33 8.10 -17.39 -8.58
CA SER A 33 9.26 -17.80 -9.37
C SER A 33 10.55 -17.04 -9.03
N SER A 34 10.46 -15.92 -8.30
CA SER A 34 11.60 -15.07 -7.95
C SER A 34 11.43 -14.44 -6.57
N VAL A 35 12.53 -14.38 -5.82
CA VAL A 35 12.59 -13.76 -4.49
C VAL A 35 12.28 -12.27 -4.60
N SER A 36 12.77 -11.61 -5.66
CA SER A 36 12.49 -10.20 -5.92
C SER A 36 10.99 -9.95 -6.06
N ASN A 37 10.27 -10.80 -6.81
CA ASN A 37 8.83 -10.65 -7.00
C ASN A 37 8.06 -10.83 -5.68
N TYR A 38 8.48 -11.78 -4.85
CA TYR A 38 7.87 -12.00 -3.53
C TYR A 38 8.09 -10.80 -2.59
N ILE A 39 9.31 -10.26 -2.57
CA ILE A 39 9.64 -9.05 -1.79
C ILE A 39 8.85 -7.85 -2.30
N THR A 40 8.79 -7.62 -3.62
CA THR A 40 7.99 -6.54 -4.21
C THR A 40 6.51 -6.67 -3.84
N TYR A 41 5.95 -7.88 -3.84
CA TYR A 41 4.57 -8.12 -3.41
C TYR A 41 4.36 -7.74 -1.94
N ILE A 42 5.24 -8.18 -1.05
CA ILE A 42 5.17 -7.84 0.39
C ILE A 42 5.30 -6.34 0.60
N LEU A 43 6.29 -5.69 -0.03
CA LEU A 43 6.50 -4.25 0.09
C LEU A 43 5.27 -3.48 -0.37
N ARG A 44 4.67 -3.89 -1.49
CA ARG A 44 3.42 -3.29 -1.98
C ARG A 44 2.29 -3.46 -0.97
N GLN A 45 2.10 -4.64 -0.40
CA GLN A 45 1.06 -4.84 0.61
C GLN A 45 1.26 -3.98 1.84
N VAL A 46 2.49 -3.90 2.36
CA VAL A 46 2.80 -3.08 3.55
C VAL A 46 2.55 -1.60 3.28
N ILE A 47 2.96 -1.10 2.11
CA ILE A 47 2.71 0.29 1.72
C ILE A 47 1.21 0.55 1.55
N SER A 48 0.49 -0.33 0.85
CA SER A 48 -0.95 -0.17 0.63
C SER A 48 -1.75 -0.21 1.93
N THR A 49 -1.41 -1.06 2.89
CA THR A 49 -2.06 -1.07 4.21
C THR A 49 -1.80 0.22 4.98
N ASN A 50 -0.57 0.75 4.93
CA ASN A 50 -0.26 2.02 5.58
C ASN A 50 -0.96 3.20 4.88
N GLU A 51 -1.01 3.24 3.56
CA GLU A 51 -1.72 4.26 2.80
C GLU A 51 -3.23 4.19 3.03
N GLU A 52 -3.82 2.98 3.07
CA GLU A 52 -5.22 2.79 3.42
C GLU A 52 -5.49 3.20 4.87
N GLU A 53 -4.62 2.84 5.82
CA GLU A 53 -4.75 3.29 7.21
C GLU A 53 -4.57 4.82 7.36
N GLU A 54 -3.66 5.44 6.62
CA GLU A 54 -3.48 6.88 6.59
C GLU A 54 -4.67 7.58 5.93
N ASN A 55 -5.16 7.07 4.79
CA ASN A 55 -6.36 7.59 4.13
C ASN A 55 -7.61 7.40 5.00
N LEU A 56 -7.75 6.28 5.70
CA LEU A 56 -8.83 6.06 6.67
C LEU A 56 -8.71 7.02 7.85
N LYS A 57 -7.50 7.21 8.42
CA LYS A 57 -7.27 8.21 9.48
C LYS A 57 -7.55 9.63 9.00
N GLN A 58 -7.29 9.93 7.73
CA GLN A 58 -7.55 11.23 7.13
C GLN A 58 -9.05 11.45 6.87
N ALA A 59 -9.76 10.44 6.33
CA ALA A 59 -11.21 10.45 6.10
C ALA A 59 -12.05 10.53 7.40
N PHE A 60 -11.51 10.04 8.52
CA PHE A 60 -12.09 10.19 9.87
C PHE A 60 -11.49 11.37 10.65
N SER A 61 -10.84 12.33 9.96
CA SER A 61 -10.41 13.57 10.59
C SER A 61 -11.61 14.34 11.14
N LYS A 62 -11.46 14.93 12.33
CA LYS A 62 -12.48 15.80 12.94
C LYS A 62 -12.94 16.92 12.01
N GLU A 63 -12.08 17.38 11.09
CA GLU A 63 -12.42 18.40 10.11
C GLU A 63 -13.45 17.92 9.07
N GLU A 64 -13.34 16.68 8.59
CA GLU A 64 -14.31 16.12 7.66
C GLU A 64 -15.64 15.82 8.36
N GLU A 65 -15.60 15.33 9.60
CA GLU A 65 -16.80 15.13 10.43
C GLU A 65 -17.55 16.46 10.64
N GLU A 66 -16.85 17.55 10.94
CA GLU A 66 -17.44 18.88 11.10
C GLU A 66 -18.02 19.38 9.77
N SER A 67 -17.33 19.17 8.65
CA SER A 67 -17.82 19.57 7.33
C SER A 67 -19.10 18.83 6.93
N ILE A 68 -19.20 17.53 7.26
CA ILE A 68 -20.37 16.69 7.01
C ILE A 68 -21.52 17.12 7.92
N LYS A 69 -21.27 17.39 9.20
CA LYS A 69 -22.26 17.94 10.14
C LYS A 69 -22.82 19.27 9.65
N GLN A 70 -21.96 20.21 9.27
CA GLN A 70 -22.39 21.52 8.72
C GLN A 70 -23.23 21.35 7.45
N ARG A 71 -22.87 20.40 6.58
CA ARG A 71 -23.64 20.11 5.37
C ARG A 71 -25.00 19.49 5.68
N LEU A 72 -25.09 18.63 6.70
CA LEU A 72 -26.35 18.04 7.17
C LEU A 72 -27.25 19.06 7.86
N ILE A 73 -26.68 19.98 8.65
CA ILE A 73 -27.40 21.12 9.25
C ILE A 73 -28.00 22.02 8.15
N ASN A 74 -27.18 22.37 7.14
CA ASN A 74 -27.64 23.17 6.00
C ASN A 74 -28.73 22.49 5.16
N LEU A 75 -28.78 21.16 5.17
CA LEU A 75 -29.81 20.37 4.50
C LEU A 75 -31.01 20.06 5.41
N GLY A 76 -30.99 20.48 6.68
CA GLY A 76 -32.08 20.30 7.64
C GLY A 76 -32.23 18.89 8.20
N TYR A 77 -31.19 18.06 8.11
CA TYR A 77 -31.18 16.69 8.67
C TYR A 77 -30.68 16.62 10.11
N LEU A 78 -30.10 17.70 10.64
CA LEU A 78 -29.62 17.84 12.02
C LEU A 78 -29.94 19.26 12.50
N GLU A 79 -30.42 19.38 13.75
CA GLU A 79 -30.59 20.66 14.49
C GLU A 79 -29.37 20.95 15.37
#